data_AF-A0A952KDV0-F1
#
_entry.id   AF-A0A952KDV0-F1
#
_cell.length_a   1.000
_cell.length_b   1.000
_cell.length_c   1.000
_cell.angle_alpha   90.00
_cell.angle_beta   90.00
_cell.angle_gamma   90.00
#
_symmetry.space_group_name_H-M   'P 1'
#
loop_
_entity.id
_entity.type
_entity.pdbx_description
1 polymer ?
#
loop_
_entity_poly.entity_id
_entity_poly.type
_entity_poly.pdbx_seq_one_letter_code
_entity_poly.pdbx_strand_id
1 'polypeptide(L)'
;MVGGRWKAVILYHLFDGPRRLSQLKRSLPEISQKVLIQQLREMEEHGLVHREIFRQVPPRVDYSATALGLSLEPVLRALCDWGQSHAAALDELDRLAECRLRPAQAMDASPVP
;
A
#
# COMPACT_ATOMS: atom_id res chain seq x y z
N MET A 1 2.49 13.96 -8.29
CA MET A 1 3.89 13.53 -8.09
C MET A 1 3.98 12.53 -6.94
N VAL A 2 4.57 11.34 -7.18
CA VAL A 2 4.79 10.26 -6.19
C VAL A 2 6.02 10.57 -5.33
N GLY A 3 6.08 11.79 -4.76
CA GLY A 3 7.08 12.20 -3.79
C GLY A 3 6.41 12.34 -2.44
N GLY A 4 6.76 11.48 -1.49
CA GLY A 4 6.26 11.54 -0.12
C GLY A 4 6.49 10.23 0.62
N ARG A 5 7.08 10.31 1.82
CA ARG A 5 7.41 9.18 2.71
C ARG A 5 6.28 8.14 2.80
N TRP A 6 5.03 8.59 2.75
CA TRP A 6 3.86 7.77 3.02
C TRP A 6 3.22 7.14 1.79
N LYS A 7 3.38 7.69 0.58
CA LYS A 7 2.62 7.25 -0.61
C LYS A 7 2.93 5.80 -0.99
N ALA A 8 4.20 5.43 -0.99
CA ALA A 8 4.65 4.06 -1.24
C ALA A 8 4.12 3.09 -0.17
N VAL A 9 4.17 3.47 1.11
CA VAL A 9 3.70 2.62 2.22
C VAL A 9 2.18 2.47 2.22
N ILE A 10 1.44 3.53 1.86
CA ILE A 10 -0.01 3.47 1.70
C ILE A 10 -0.37 2.52 0.54
N LEU A 11 0.29 2.65 -0.62
CA LEU A 11 0.09 1.75 -1.77
C LEU A 11 0.40 0.30 -1.40
N TYR A 12 1.52 0.07 -0.72
CA TYR A 12 1.92 -1.25 -0.22
C TYR A 12 0.77 -1.92 0.56
N HIS A 13 0.12 -1.18 1.47
CA HIS A 13 -1.01 -1.74 2.22
C HIS A 13 -2.26 -1.97 1.37
N LEU A 14 -2.43 -1.26 0.26
CA LEU A 14 -3.57 -1.40 -0.64
C LEU A 14 -3.39 -2.48 -1.72
N PHE A 15 -2.19 -3.04 -1.86
CA PHE A 15 -1.90 -4.11 -2.83
C PHE A 15 -2.60 -5.43 -2.52
N ASP A 16 -2.90 -5.71 -1.25
CA ASP A 16 -3.66 -6.90 -0.83
C ASP A 16 -5.19 -6.69 -0.88
N GLY A 17 -5.65 -5.52 -1.31
CA GLY A 17 -7.08 -5.22 -1.49
C GLY A 17 -7.60 -4.00 -0.71
N PRO A 18 -8.93 -3.76 -0.76
CA PRO A 18 -9.55 -2.57 -0.22
C PRO A 18 -9.43 -2.45 1.30
N ARG A 19 -9.14 -1.25 1.81
CA ARG A 19 -9.04 -0.97 3.25
C ARG A 19 -9.79 0.29 3.67
N ARG A 20 -10.33 0.26 4.88
CA ARG A 20 -10.91 1.45 5.55
C ARG A 20 -9.81 2.37 6.04
N LEU A 21 -10.12 3.66 6.20
CA LEU A 21 -9.20 4.65 6.80
C LEU A 21 -8.67 4.20 8.17
N SER A 22 -9.53 3.64 9.02
CA SER A 22 -9.14 3.15 10.35
C SER A 22 -8.18 1.97 10.29
N GLN A 23 -8.34 1.08 9.32
CA GLN A 23 -7.42 -0.04 9.10
C GLN A 23 -6.05 0.47 8.64
N LEU A 24 -6.02 1.37 7.65
CA LEU A 24 -4.78 2.02 7.20
C LEU A 24 -4.08 2.77 8.34
N LYS A 25 -4.84 3.50 9.17
CA LYS A 25 -4.28 4.22 10.32
C LYS A 25 -3.69 3.30 11.39
N ARG A 26 -4.26 2.11 11.59
CA ARG A 26 -3.71 1.09 12.49
C ARG A 26 -2.42 0.47 11.95
N SER A 27 -2.35 0.24 10.63
CA SER A 27 -1.13 -0.25 9.97
C SER A 27 -0.01 0.80 9.94
N LEU A 28 -0.37 2.09 9.98
CA LEU A 28 0.54 3.22 9.95
C LEU A 28 0.41 4.04 11.25
N PRO A 29 0.93 3.56 12.40
CA PRO A 29 0.78 4.27 13.67
C PRO A 29 1.45 5.65 13.67
N GLU A 30 2.57 5.80 12.96
CA GLU A 30 3.38 7.03 12.91
C GLU A 30 2.72 8.20 12.14
N ILE A 31 1.90 7.93 11.12
CA ILE A 31 1.27 8.99 10.31
C ILE A 31 0.06 9.57 11.04
N SER A 32 -0.07 10.88 11.17
CA SER A 32 -1.30 11.46 11.75
C SER A 32 -2.49 11.20 10.83
N GLN A 33 -3.70 11.09 11.40
CA GLN A 33 -4.92 10.86 10.62
C GLN A 33 -5.15 11.97 9.58
N LYS A 34 -4.84 13.22 9.92
CA LYS A 34 -4.93 14.36 9.01
C LYS A 34 -4.01 14.18 7.79
N VAL A 35 -2.75 13.80 8.04
CA VAL A 35 -1.78 13.57 6.96
C VAL A 35 -2.18 12.37 6.11
N LEU A 36 -2.65 11.27 6.72
CA LEU A 36 -3.14 10.11 5.97
C LEU A 36 -4.27 10.47 5.00
N ILE A 37 -5.26 11.24 5.46
CA ILE A 37 -6.36 11.71 4.60
C ILE A 37 -5.83 12.59 3.48
N GLN A 38 -4.90 13.51 3.77
CA GLN A 38 -4.29 14.37 2.77
C GLN A 38 -3.56 13.55 1.70
N GLN A 39 -2.77 12.56 2.11
CA GLN A 39 -2.05 11.70 1.17
C GLN A 39 -3.00 10.84 0.32
N LEU A 40 -4.07 10.29 0.91
CA LEU A 40 -5.08 9.54 0.16
C LEU A 40 -5.80 10.40 -0.89
N ARG A 41 -6.14 11.65 -0.56
CA ARG A 41 -6.73 12.61 -1.52
C ARG A 41 -5.78 12.91 -2.67
N GLU A 42 -4.52 13.20 -2.38
CA GLU A 42 -3.52 13.42 -3.44
C GLU A 42 -3.31 12.18 -4.31
N MET A 43 -3.38 10.99 -3.73
CA MET A 43 -3.24 9.74 -4.49
C MET A 43 -4.48 9.44 -5.34
N GLU A 44 -5.67 9.81 -4.85
CA GLU A 44 -6.92 9.78 -5.62
C GLU A 44 -6.88 10.75 -6.80
N GLU A 45 -6.44 12.00 -6.58
CA GLU A 45 -6.25 13.02 -7.63
C GLU A 45 -5.26 12.58 -8.71
N HIS A 46 -4.19 11.86 -8.33
CA HIS A 46 -3.23 11.29 -9.28
C HIS A 46 -3.68 9.94 -9.88
N GLY A 47 -4.87 9.45 -9.56
CA GLY A 47 -5.40 8.20 -10.10
C GLY A 47 -4.71 6.93 -9.61
N LEU A 48 -3.99 6.98 -8.49
CA LEU A 48 -3.30 5.82 -7.87
C LEU A 48 -4.21 5.04 -6.92
N VAL A 49 -5.16 5.74 -6.30
CA VAL A 49 -6.09 5.16 -5.31
C VAL A 49 -7.51 5.47 -5.74
N HIS A 50 -8.39 4.48 -5.65
CA HIS A 50 -9.83 4.64 -5.79
C HIS A 50 -10.47 4.72 -4.41
N ARG A 51 -11.43 5.64 -4.25
CA ARG A 51 -12.22 5.81 -3.04
C ARG A 51 -13.66 5.40 -3.32
N GLU A 52 -14.13 4.38 -2.62
CA GLU A 52 -15.48 3.84 -2.78
C GLU A 52 -16.33 4.15 -1.53
N ILE A 53 -17.56 4.65 -1.74
CA ILE A 53 -18.50 4.98 -0.67
C ILE A 53 -19.67 4.01 -0.71
N PHE A 54 -19.78 3.18 0.32
CA PHE A 54 -20.88 2.25 0.50
C PHE A 54 -22.00 2.90 1.31
N ARG A 55 -23.15 3.12 0.66
CA ARG A 55 -24.36 3.70 1.25
C ARG A 55 -25.19 2.67 2.03
N GLN A 56 -24.53 1.88 2.88
CA GLN A 56 -25.17 1.00 3.84
C GLN A 56 -25.25 1.68 5.22
N VAL A 57 -25.99 1.10 6.16
CA VAL A 57 -25.96 1.53 7.56
C VAL A 57 -25.05 0.58 8.35
N PRO A 58 -23.99 1.06 9.00
CA PRO A 58 -23.43 2.41 8.95
C PRO A 58 -22.66 2.69 7.64
N PRO A 59 -22.57 3.95 7.18
CA PRO A 59 -21.87 4.29 5.96
C PRO A 59 -20.39 3.93 6.07
N ARG A 60 -19.84 3.35 4.99
CA ARG A 60 -18.45 2.88 4.93
C ARG A 60 -17.73 3.52 3.75
N VAL A 61 -16.46 3.86 3.96
CA VAL A 61 -15.56 4.34 2.90
C VAL A 61 -14.35 3.44 2.86
N ASP A 62 -14.09 2.88 1.69
CA ASP A 62 -12.90 2.07 1.43
C ASP A 62 -12.01 2.75 0.39
N TYR A 63 -10.73 2.44 0.49
CA TYR A 63 -9.69 2.84 -0.44
C TYR A 63 -9.09 1.58 -1.05
N SER A 64 -8.86 1.57 -2.36
CA SER A 64 -8.22 0.48 -3.09
C SER A 64 -7.19 1.04 -4.07
N ALA A 65 -6.15 0.27 -4.41
CA ALA A 65 -5.22 0.66 -5.46
C ALA A 65 -5.94 0.56 -6.82
N THR A 66 -5.76 1.56 -7.68
CA THR A 66 -6.23 1.50 -9.08
C THR A 66 -5.29 0.61 -9.90
N ALA A 67 -5.64 0.33 -11.16
CA ALA A 67 -4.72 -0.34 -12.09
C ALA A 67 -3.38 0.40 -12.22
N LEU A 68 -3.41 1.74 -12.25
CA LEU A 68 -2.19 2.55 -12.25
C LEU A 68 -1.42 2.42 -10.94
N GLY A 69 -2.10 2.44 -9.79
CA GLY A 69 -1.49 2.21 -8.48
C GLY A 69 -0.80 0.84 -8.38
N LEU A 70 -1.45 -0.21 -8.87
CA LEU A 70 -0.92 -1.58 -8.91
C LEU A 70 0.28 -1.71 -9.85
N SER A 71 0.31 -0.97 -10.96
CA SER A 71 1.47 -0.97 -11.88
C SER A 71 2.78 -0.46 -11.25
N LEU A 72 2.72 0.19 -10.08
CA LEU A 72 3.91 0.59 -9.31
C LEU A 72 4.48 -0.53 -8.44
N GLU A 73 3.76 -1.65 -8.27
CA GLU A 73 4.23 -2.78 -7.46
C GLU A 73 5.62 -3.29 -7.89
N PRO A 74 5.93 -3.51 -9.19
CA PRO A 74 7.26 -3.99 -9.60
C PRO A 74 8.37 -3.00 -9.25
N VAL A 75 8.09 -1.70 -9.28
CA VAL A 75 9.05 -0.65 -8.93
C VAL A 75 9.35 -0.68 -7.43
N LEU A 76 8.29 -0.81 -6.60
CA LEU A 76 8.45 -0.95 -5.15
C LEU A 76 9.17 -2.26 -4.79
N ARG A 77 8.92 -3.34 -5.53
CA ARG A 77 9.61 -4.62 -5.37
C ARG A 77 11.10 -4.49 -5.65
N ALA A 78 11.47 -3.88 -6.78
CA ALA A 78 12.86 -3.66 -7.12
C ALA A 78 13.61 -2.82 -6.05
N LEU A 79 12.94 -1.82 -5.48
CA LEU A 79 13.48 -1.03 -4.37
C LEU A 79 13.68 -1.87 -3.09
N CYS A 80 12.74 -2.76 -2.78
CA CYS A 80 12.89 -3.68 -1.65
C CYS A 80 14.02 -4.69 -1.85
N ASP A 81 14.11 -5.29 -3.03
CA ASP A 81 15.16 -6.26 -3.38
C ASP A 81 16.55 -5.62 -3.32
N TRP A 82 16.65 -4.38 -3.83
CA TRP A 82 17.87 -3.58 -3.70
C TRP A 82 18.19 -3.28 -2.23
N GLY A 83 17.21 -2.86 -1.43
CA GLY A 83 17.40 -2.57 -0.01
C GLY A 83 17.91 -3.78 0.77
N GLN A 84 17.34 -4.96 0.53
CA GLN A 84 17.79 -6.23 1.11
C GLN A 84 19.22 -6.58 0.69
N SER A 85 19.52 -6.47 -0.61
CA SER A 85 20.85 -6.75 -1.14
C SER A 85 21.91 -5.79 -0.56
N HIS A 86 21.55 -4.52 -0.42
CA HIS A 86 22.45 -3.50 0.14
C HIS A 86 22.69 -3.71 1.64
N ALA A 87 21.65 -4.00 2.42
CA ALA A 87 21.80 -4.30 3.84
C ALA A 87 22.60 -5.60 4.06
N ALA A 88 22.41 -6.62 3.21
CA ALA A 88 23.24 -7.82 3.24
C ALA A 88 24.71 -7.52 2.98
N ALA A 89 25.02 -6.63 2.02
CA ALA A 89 26.39 -6.20 1.76
C ALA A 89 27.03 -5.40 2.91
N LEU A 90 26.21 -4.80 3.78
CA LEU A 90 26.65 -4.03 4.96
C LEU A 90 26.54 -4.80 6.28
N ASP A 91 26.09 -6.06 6.25
CA ASP A 91 25.77 -6.87 7.44
C ASP A 91 24.74 -6.21 8.38
N GLU A 92 23.78 -5.49 7.81
CA GLU A 92 22.72 -4.75 8.53
C GLU A 92 21.32 -5.34 8.31
N LEU A 93 21.21 -6.62 7.94
CA LEU A 93 19.93 -7.27 7.66
C LEU A 93 18.93 -7.15 8.82
N ASP A 94 19.42 -7.18 10.06
CA ASP A 94 18.61 -7.07 11.29
C ASP A 94 17.89 -5.72 11.44
N ARG A 95 18.31 -4.69 10.68
CA ARG A 95 17.70 -3.36 10.71
C ARG A 95 16.61 -3.18 9.66
N LEU A 96 16.45 -4.13 8.73
CA LEU A 96 15.41 -4.05 7.73
C LEU A 96 14.09 -4.63 8.24
N ALA A 97 13.02 -3.84 8.12
CA ALA A 97 11.68 -4.39 8.19
C ALA A 97 11.45 -5.33 7.00
N GLU A 98 10.85 -6.50 7.24
CA GLU A 98 10.51 -7.46 6.18
C GLU A 98 9.63 -6.79 5.10
N CYS A 99 10.16 -6.60 3.90
CA CYS A 99 9.35 -6.14 2.78
C CYS A 99 8.54 -7.31 2.19
N ARG A 100 7.35 -7.54 2.74
CA ARG A 100 6.40 -8.56 2.26
C ARG A 100 5.45 -8.00 1.19
N LEU A 101 6.00 -7.61 0.04
CA LEU A 101 5.19 -7.28 -1.14
C LEU A 101 4.53 -8.55 -1.71
N ARG A 102 3.34 -8.90 -1.21
CA ARG A 102 2.46 -9.91 -1.83
C ARG A 102 1.45 -9.20 -2.74
N PRO A 103 1.32 -9.58 -4.01
CA PRO A 103 0.25 -9.06 -4.86
C PRO A 103 -1.10 -9.69 -4.47
N ALA A 104 -2.19 -8.91 -4.41
CA ALA A 104 -3.56 -9.45 -4.35
C ALA A 104 -3.89 -10.41 -5.50
N GLN A 105 -3.17 -10.30 -6.63
CA GLN A 105 -3.39 -11.14 -7.81
C GLN A 105 -2.88 -12.59 -7.65
N ALA A 106 -2.22 -12.93 -6.52
CA ALA A 106 -1.85 -14.32 -6.22
C ALA A 106 -3.01 -15.15 -5.59
N MET A 107 -4.20 -14.57 -5.40
CA MET A 107 -5.35 -15.26 -4.80
C MET A 107 -6.36 -15.86 -5.81
N ASP A 108 -6.08 -15.83 -7.12
CA ASP A 108 -6.96 -16.45 -8.14
C ASP A 108 -6.36 -17.70 -8.84
N ALA A 109 -5.28 -18.26 -8.27
CA ALA A 109 -4.74 -19.55 -8.69
C ALA A 109 -4.93 -20.62 -7.61
N SER A 110 -6.20 -20.89 -7.26
CA SER A 110 -6.57 -22.13 -6.60
C SER A 110 -7.42 -22.95 -7.58
N PRO A 111 -6.96 -24.13 -8.05
CA PRO A 111 -7.85 -25.04 -8.74
C PRO A 111 -8.81 -25.58 -7.69
N VAL A 112 -10.08 -25.18 -7.76
CA VAL A 112 -11.14 -25.85 -7.02
C VAL A 112 -11.26 -27.27 -7.60
N PRO A 113 -11.21 -28.33 -6.78
CA PRO A 113 -11.40 -29.71 -7.24
C PRO A 113 -12.83 -29.97 -7.72
#